data_AF-A0A1C6W0Q1-F1
#
_entry.id   AF-A0A1C6W0Q1-F1
#
_cell.length_a   1.000
_cell.length_b   1.000
_cell.length_c   1.000
_cell.angle_alpha   90.00
_cell.angle_beta   90.00
_cell.angle_gamma   90.00
#
_symmetry.space_group_name_H-M   'P 1'
#
loop_
_entity.id
_entity.type
_entity.pdbx_description
1 polymer ?
#
loop_
_entity_poly.entity_id
_entity_poly.type
_entity_poly.pdbx_seq_one_letter_code
_entity_poly.pdbx_strand_id
1 'polypeptide(L)'
;MQKLRARLAAAAAAAVLVLTGLVVTSAGASASPITTAAPGWENDDVVAASSPGLPSTVCQGGPGGRSCFQKYGDKIWVVDSYTNGRGHYAQWENWLHNGSTWVLYRRGTCGNALTTGVWGYCNKEFYENGTSPNAVGGRGSGIRLYSCDALVGCQGYTWIVNNG
;
A
#
# COMPACT_ATOMS: atom_id res chain seq x y z
N MET A 1 2.05 -100.51 -32.24
CA MET A 1 0.81 -100.19 -31.50
C MET A 1 0.93 -98.75 -31.03
N GLN A 2 -0.01 -97.80 -31.10
CA GLN A 2 -1.31 -97.68 -31.73
C GLN A 2 -1.76 -96.22 -31.45
N LYS A 3 -1.99 -95.45 -32.51
CA LYS A 3 -2.96 -94.33 -32.69
C LYS A 3 -2.84 -93.06 -31.79
N LEU A 4 -2.68 -91.83 -32.32
CA LEU A 4 -3.54 -90.96 -33.16
C LEU A 4 -4.45 -89.99 -32.34
N ARG A 5 -4.42 -88.70 -32.72
CA ARG A 5 -5.47 -87.63 -32.56
C ARG A 5 -5.56 -86.93 -31.19
N ALA A 6 -5.93 -85.66 -31.04
CA ALA A 6 -6.30 -84.56 -31.93
C ALA A 6 -6.28 -83.23 -31.14
N ARG A 7 -6.37 -82.12 -31.89
CA ARG A 7 -6.37 -80.70 -31.52
C ARG A 7 -7.58 -80.27 -30.68
N LEU A 8 -7.43 -79.17 -29.90
CA LEU A 8 -8.41 -78.11 -29.55
C LEU A 8 -7.61 -77.01 -28.81
N ALA A 9 -7.30 -75.85 -29.39
CA ALA A 9 -8.11 -74.67 -29.73
C ALA A 9 -8.44 -73.74 -28.53
N ALA A 10 -8.12 -72.45 -28.74
CA ALA A 10 -8.59 -71.24 -28.05
C ALA A 10 -8.03 -70.96 -26.63
N ALA A 11 -7.77 -69.71 -26.21
CA ALA A 11 -8.17 -68.42 -26.73
C ALA A 11 -7.10 -67.34 -26.45
N ALA A 12 -6.85 -66.49 -27.43
CA ALA A 12 -6.17 -65.22 -27.23
C ALA A 12 -7.16 -64.24 -26.59
N ALA A 13 -6.88 -63.77 -25.37
CA ALA A 13 -7.56 -62.63 -24.79
C ALA A 13 -6.71 -61.39 -25.03
N ALA A 14 -6.98 -60.67 -26.13
CA ALA A 14 -6.47 -59.32 -26.34
C ALA A 14 -7.22 -58.37 -25.40
N ALA A 15 -6.57 -57.96 -24.32
CA ALA A 15 -7.08 -56.90 -23.46
C ALA A 15 -6.92 -55.56 -24.18
N VAL A 16 -8.01 -55.05 -24.77
CA VAL A 16 -8.08 -53.70 -25.30
C VAL A 16 -8.11 -52.74 -24.12
N LEU A 17 -6.96 -52.14 -23.80
CA LEU A 17 -6.83 -51.10 -22.80
C LEU A 17 -7.36 -49.79 -23.42
N VAL A 18 -8.62 -49.46 -23.13
CA VAL A 18 -9.23 -48.18 -23.53
C VAL A 18 -8.65 -47.09 -22.62
N LEU A 19 -7.59 -46.40 -23.07
CA LEU A 19 -7.16 -45.13 -22.49
C LEU A 19 -8.16 -44.05 -22.90
N THR A 20 -9.17 -43.81 -22.06
CA THR A 20 -9.98 -42.58 -22.15
C THR A 20 -9.11 -41.41 -21.69
N GLY A 21 -8.61 -40.65 -22.67
CA GLY A 21 -7.88 -39.40 -22.43
C GLY A 21 -8.78 -38.38 -21.74
N LEU A 22 -8.42 -38.03 -20.50
CA LEU A 22 -9.04 -36.94 -19.76
C LEU A 22 -8.53 -35.61 -20.34
N VAL A 23 -9.32 -35.00 -21.22
CA VAL A 23 -9.07 -33.64 -21.70
C VAL A 23 -9.41 -32.68 -20.57
N VAL A 24 -8.38 -32.24 -19.83
CA VAL A 24 -8.52 -31.14 -18.88
C VAL A 24 -8.65 -29.85 -19.68
N THR A 25 -9.89 -29.42 -19.91
CA THR A 25 -10.18 -28.08 -20.41
C THR A 25 -9.84 -27.09 -19.29
N SER A 26 -8.66 -26.48 -19.37
CA SER A 26 -8.31 -25.33 -18.54
C SER A 26 -9.24 -24.17 -18.93
N ALA A 27 -10.35 -24.04 -18.22
CA ALA A 27 -11.15 -22.82 -18.24
C ALA A 27 -10.23 -21.68 -17.80
N GLY A 28 -9.78 -20.88 -18.78
CA GLY A 28 -9.04 -19.66 -18.51
C GLY A 28 -9.92 -18.80 -17.61
N ALA A 29 -9.54 -18.67 -16.34
CA ALA A 29 -10.16 -17.73 -15.43
C ALA A 29 -9.91 -16.34 -16.03
N SER A 30 -10.93 -15.78 -16.66
CA SER A 30 -10.96 -14.39 -17.07
C SER A 30 -10.85 -13.56 -15.78
N ALA A 31 -9.64 -13.13 -15.45
CA ALA A 31 -9.40 -12.22 -14.35
C ALA A 31 -10.21 -10.95 -14.63
N SER A 32 -11.27 -10.76 -13.85
CA SER A 32 -12.04 -9.52 -13.92
C SER A 32 -11.11 -8.38 -13.50
N PRO A 33 -11.15 -7.22 -14.19
CA PRO A 33 -10.35 -6.08 -13.78
C PRO A 33 -10.72 -5.72 -12.33
N ILE A 34 -9.74 -5.75 -11.44
CA ILE A 34 -9.91 -5.29 -10.06
C ILE A 34 -10.05 -3.77 -10.13
N THR A 35 -11.29 -3.29 -10.19
CA THR A 35 -11.59 -1.87 -10.00
C THR A 35 -11.34 -1.55 -8.54
N THR A 36 -10.13 -1.13 -8.21
CA THR A 36 -9.78 -0.69 -6.86
C THR A 36 -10.54 0.59 -6.59
N ALA A 37 -11.38 0.60 -5.54
CA ALA A 37 -12.11 1.79 -5.13
C ALA A 37 -11.13 2.94 -4.89
N ALA A 38 -11.53 4.16 -5.26
CA ALA A 38 -10.69 5.34 -5.03
C ALA A 38 -10.37 5.45 -3.52
N PRO A 39 -9.13 5.76 -3.17
CA PRO A 39 -8.71 5.80 -1.78
C PRO A 39 -9.50 6.86 -1.01
N GLY A 40 -10.13 6.41 0.08
CA GLY A 40 -10.88 7.25 1.01
C GLY A 40 -10.01 8.34 1.62
N TRP A 41 -10.66 9.39 2.12
CA TRP A 41 -10.00 10.52 2.76
C TRP A 41 -10.05 10.38 4.28
N GLU A 42 -8.90 10.43 4.92
CA GLU A 42 -8.75 10.36 6.39
C GLU A 42 -8.53 11.77 6.96
N ASN A 43 -9.19 12.11 8.07
CA ASN A 43 -8.97 13.38 8.78
C ASN A 43 -8.68 13.08 10.24
N ASP A 44 -7.49 13.42 10.69
CA ASP A 44 -7.09 13.27 12.10
C ASP A 44 -6.60 14.60 12.65
N ASP A 45 -6.86 14.83 13.93
CA ASP A 45 -6.27 15.92 14.70
C ASP A 45 -4.98 15.47 15.37
N VAL A 46 -4.03 16.40 15.50
CA VAL A 46 -2.78 16.13 16.18
C VAL A 46 -2.97 15.81 17.67
N VAL A 47 -2.14 14.92 18.18
CA VAL A 47 -1.86 14.81 19.61
C VAL A 47 -0.70 15.75 19.95
N ALA A 48 -0.89 16.63 20.94
CA ALA A 48 0.12 17.59 21.36
C ALA A 48 1.39 16.90 21.87
N ALA A 49 2.55 17.42 21.48
CA ALA A 49 3.86 16.88 21.87
C ALA A 49 4.96 17.95 21.78
N SER A 50 6.13 17.65 22.33
CA SER A 50 7.32 18.44 22.04
C SER A 50 7.71 18.30 20.57
N SER A 51 8.47 19.28 20.04
CA SER A 51 9.02 19.23 18.68
C SER A 51 9.57 17.84 18.33
N PRO A 52 9.38 17.36 17.09
CA PRO A 52 10.03 16.14 16.65
C PRO A 52 11.53 16.26 16.89
N GLY A 53 12.11 15.25 17.55
CA GLY A 53 13.54 15.04 17.49
C GLY A 53 13.91 14.86 16.02
N LEU A 54 14.93 15.58 15.55
CA LEU A 54 15.22 15.67 14.12
C LEU A 54 15.84 14.43 13.42
N PRO A 55 16.42 13.40 14.09
CA PRO A 55 16.96 12.29 13.32
C PRO A 55 15.80 11.55 12.63
N SER A 56 15.91 11.34 11.31
CA SER A 56 14.94 10.66 10.43
C SER A 56 13.66 11.42 10.02
N THR A 57 13.52 12.70 10.38
CA THR A 57 12.42 13.54 9.88
C THR A 57 12.74 14.23 8.55
N VAL A 58 11.77 14.26 7.65
CA VAL A 58 11.79 15.08 6.43
C VAL A 58 10.64 16.08 6.49
N CYS A 59 10.95 17.36 6.30
CA CYS A 59 9.98 18.44 6.48
C CYS A 59 9.61 19.14 5.17
N GLN A 60 8.35 19.54 5.07
CA GLN A 60 7.81 20.47 4.09
C GLN A 60 7.42 21.77 4.82
N GLY A 61 7.98 22.89 4.37
CA GLY A 61 7.54 24.22 4.81
C GLY A 61 6.31 24.67 4.03
N GLY A 62 5.45 25.44 4.68
CA GLY A 62 4.30 26.07 4.06
C GLY A 62 4.04 27.44 4.66
N PRO A 63 3.07 28.20 4.12
CA PRO A 63 2.64 29.45 4.73
C PRO A 63 2.19 29.21 6.16
N GLY A 64 2.72 30.01 7.09
CA GLY A 64 2.29 30.00 8.48
C GLY A 64 2.68 28.76 9.31
N GLY A 65 3.39 27.77 8.75
CA GLY A 65 3.70 26.57 9.51
C GLY A 65 4.66 25.59 8.83
N ARG A 66 4.73 24.40 9.40
CA ARG A 66 5.58 23.32 8.89
C ARG A 66 4.94 21.97 9.19
N SER A 67 5.12 21.05 8.24
CA SER A 67 4.78 19.64 8.41
C SER A 67 6.01 18.78 8.23
N CYS A 68 6.19 17.75 9.06
CA CYS A 68 7.32 16.82 8.94
C CYS A 68 6.83 15.37 9.02
N PHE A 69 7.42 14.50 8.23
CA PHE A 69 7.21 13.06 8.36
C PHE A 69 8.43 12.43 9.02
N GLN A 70 8.19 11.69 10.10
CA GLN A 70 9.19 10.88 10.81
C GLN A 70 9.01 9.43 10.37
N LYS A 71 10.02 8.88 9.69
CA LYS A 71 9.99 7.52 9.12
C LYS A 71 9.79 6.46 10.21
N TYR A 72 10.67 6.45 11.21
CA TYR A 72 10.56 5.53 12.34
C TYR A 72 9.36 5.87 13.22
N GLY A 73 8.29 5.10 13.08
CA GLY A 73 7.03 5.27 13.80
C GLY A 73 5.95 6.06 13.04
N ASP A 74 6.15 6.32 11.74
CA ASP A 74 5.12 6.83 10.83
C ASP A 74 4.37 8.08 11.34
N LYS A 75 5.08 9.03 11.92
CA LYS A 75 4.45 10.23 12.49
C LYS A 75 4.45 11.38 11.50
N ILE A 76 3.29 11.99 11.32
CA ILE A 76 3.15 13.27 10.65
C ILE A 76 3.06 14.35 11.73
N TRP A 77 4.12 15.13 11.86
CA TRP A 77 4.25 16.26 12.76
C TRP A 77 3.77 17.54 12.09
N VAL A 78 3.09 18.39 12.85
CA VAL A 78 2.52 19.64 12.36
C VAL A 78 2.72 20.72 13.41
N VAL A 79 3.20 21.89 13.00
CA VAL A 79 3.23 23.09 13.83
C VAL A 79 2.61 24.25 13.07
N ASP A 80 1.67 24.92 13.72
CA ASP A 80 1.24 26.26 13.34
C ASP A 80 2.22 27.27 13.95
N SER A 81 2.89 28.06 13.13
CA SER A 81 3.85 29.09 13.55
C SER A 81 3.26 30.50 13.56
N TYR A 82 1.98 30.68 13.20
CA TYR A 82 1.40 32.01 12.99
C TYR A 82 0.28 32.34 13.99
N THR A 83 0.35 33.53 14.59
CA THR A 83 -0.62 34.00 15.59
C THR A 83 -1.83 34.70 14.94
N ASN A 84 -2.33 34.19 13.81
CA ASN A 84 -3.49 34.76 13.10
C ASN A 84 -4.77 33.94 13.31
N GLY A 85 -4.73 32.90 14.15
CA GLY A 85 -5.85 31.99 14.38
C GLY A 85 -6.22 31.13 13.19
N ARG A 86 -5.33 30.99 12.19
CA ARG A 86 -5.53 30.09 11.05
C ARG A 86 -4.95 28.73 11.38
N GLY A 87 -5.76 27.69 11.24
CA GLY A 87 -5.28 26.31 11.42
C GLY A 87 -4.22 25.97 10.37
N HIS A 88 -3.13 25.35 10.83
CA HIS A 88 -2.14 24.71 9.96
C HIS A 88 -2.38 23.20 9.93
N TYR A 89 -2.25 22.58 8.76
CA TYR A 89 -2.40 21.14 8.63
C TYR A 89 -1.42 20.56 7.62
N ALA A 90 -1.08 19.30 7.81
CA ALA A 90 -0.46 18.51 6.76
C ALA A 90 -1.54 17.87 5.90
N GLN A 91 -1.42 17.94 4.59
CA GLN A 91 -2.07 16.97 3.70
C GLN A 91 -1.03 15.89 3.35
N TRP A 92 -1.46 14.65 3.24
CA TRP A 92 -0.57 13.54 2.93
C TRP A 92 -1.22 12.54 1.98
N GLU A 93 -0.36 11.89 1.19
CA GLU A 93 -0.73 10.78 0.32
C GLU A 93 0.25 9.64 0.51
N ASN A 94 -0.26 8.42 0.69
CA ASN A 94 0.54 7.20 0.72
C ASN A 94 0.35 6.43 -0.59
N TRP A 95 1.45 6.23 -1.28
CA TRP A 95 1.53 5.56 -2.58
C TRP A 95 2.28 4.24 -2.40
N LEU A 96 1.74 3.16 -2.94
CA LEU A 96 2.37 1.84 -2.91
C LEU A 96 2.93 1.48 -4.29
N HIS A 97 4.12 0.90 -4.33
CA HIS A 97 4.68 0.40 -5.58
C HIS A 97 4.18 -1.02 -5.83
N ASN A 98 3.56 -1.28 -6.97
CA ASN A 98 3.06 -2.61 -7.35
C ASN A 98 4.07 -3.48 -8.12
N GLY A 99 5.31 -2.99 -8.27
CA GLY A 99 6.37 -3.62 -9.08
C GLY A 99 6.66 -2.87 -10.38
N SER A 100 5.72 -2.06 -10.86
CA SER A 100 5.85 -1.28 -12.11
C SER A 100 5.57 0.21 -11.92
N THR A 101 4.54 0.54 -11.13
CA THR A 101 4.07 1.92 -10.94
C THR A 101 3.69 2.18 -9.49
N TRP A 102 3.63 3.47 -9.14
CA TRP A 102 3.08 3.94 -7.87
C TRP A 102 1.55 4.05 -7.97
N VAL A 103 0.86 3.44 -7.02
CA VAL A 103 -0.60 3.44 -6.89
C VAL A 103 -0.98 4.18 -5.62
N LEU A 104 -1.83 5.20 -5.73
CA LEU A 104 -2.34 5.89 -4.55
C LEU A 104 -3.19 4.93 -3.72
N TYR A 105 -2.79 4.72 -2.47
CA TYR A 105 -3.40 3.73 -1.58
C TYR A 105 -4.23 4.38 -0.48
N ARG A 106 -3.72 5.44 0.14
CA ARG A 106 -4.40 6.20 1.20
C ARG A 106 -4.06 7.67 1.08
N ARG A 107 -4.92 8.54 1.61
CA ARG A 107 -4.67 9.99 1.69
C ARG A 107 -5.48 10.62 2.81
N GLY A 108 -5.05 11.78 3.27
CA GLY A 108 -5.77 12.49 4.31
C GLY A 108 -5.11 13.78 4.77
N THR A 109 -5.59 14.26 5.91
CA THR A 109 -5.01 15.39 6.63
C THR A 109 -4.51 15.00 8.02
N CYS A 110 -3.66 15.85 8.58
CA CYS A 110 -3.32 15.90 9.99
C CYS A 110 -3.42 17.37 10.44
N GLY A 111 -4.46 17.71 11.18
CA GLY A 111 -4.81 19.09 11.55
C GLY A 111 -4.23 19.52 12.89
N ASN A 112 -3.66 20.73 12.95
CA ASN A 112 -3.21 21.33 14.21
C ASN A 112 -4.10 22.52 14.58
N ALA A 113 -4.97 22.31 15.57
CA ALA A 113 -5.81 23.32 16.22
C ALA A 113 -5.29 23.71 17.62
N LEU A 114 -4.05 23.35 17.95
CA LEU A 114 -3.39 23.74 19.20
C LEU A 114 -3.00 25.23 19.16
N THR A 115 -2.51 25.75 20.29
CA THR A 115 -1.97 27.11 20.35
C THR A 115 -0.76 27.25 19.43
N THR A 116 -0.60 28.44 18.83
CA THR A 116 0.55 28.79 17.98
C THR A 116 1.88 28.41 18.63
N GLY A 117 2.77 27.80 17.84
CA GLY A 117 4.09 27.33 18.25
C GLY A 117 4.09 25.95 18.89
N VAL A 118 2.92 25.35 19.15
CA VAL A 118 2.81 24.01 19.72
C VAL A 118 2.84 22.96 18.63
N TRP A 119 3.78 22.03 18.76
CA TRP A 119 3.84 20.86 17.90
C TRP A 119 2.79 19.82 18.31
N GLY A 120 2.28 19.12 17.32
CA GLY A 120 1.58 17.87 17.54
C GLY A 120 1.84 16.90 16.39
N TYR A 121 1.41 15.65 16.57
CA TYR A 121 1.54 14.62 15.54
C TYR A 121 0.27 13.80 15.36
N CYS A 122 0.07 13.30 14.15
CA CYS A 122 -0.83 12.19 13.88
C CYS A 122 0.01 10.93 13.67
N ASN A 123 -0.37 9.84 14.33
CA ASN A 123 0.24 8.54 14.11
C ASN A 123 -0.36 7.91 12.87
N LYS A 124 0.48 7.43 11.95
CA LYS A 124 0.06 6.69 10.77
C LYS A 124 0.65 5.29 10.82
N GLU A 125 0.22 4.45 9.89
CA GLU A 125 0.69 3.07 9.74
C GLU A 125 0.93 2.85 8.25
N PHE A 126 2.06 3.35 7.76
CA PHE A 126 2.43 3.24 6.36
C PHE A 126 3.28 1.98 6.14
N TYR A 127 3.34 1.52 4.90
CA TYR A 127 4.21 0.40 4.59
C TYR A 127 5.67 0.86 4.55
N GLU A 128 6.54 0.23 5.33
CA GLU A 128 7.99 0.40 5.20
C GLU A 128 8.49 -0.10 3.85
N ASN A 129 9.57 0.49 3.34
CA ASN A 129 10.19 0.19 2.05
C ASN A 129 10.73 -1.25 2.01
N GLY A 130 10.98 -1.86 3.16
CA GLY A 130 11.28 -3.28 3.30
C GLY A 130 10.09 -4.22 3.08
N THR A 131 8.86 -3.74 3.27
CA THR A 131 7.68 -4.60 3.33
C THR A 131 7.29 -5.15 1.96
N SER A 132 7.19 -6.48 1.87
CA SER A 132 6.80 -7.23 0.67
C SER A 132 6.04 -8.50 1.07
N PRO A 133 4.85 -8.77 0.49
CA PRO A 133 4.09 -7.86 -0.37
C PRO A 133 3.48 -6.69 0.45
N ASN A 134 3.40 -5.51 -0.15
CA ASN A 134 2.49 -4.46 0.32
C ASN A 134 1.04 -4.77 -0.14
N ALA A 135 0.07 -3.91 0.20
CA ALA A 135 -1.35 -4.15 -0.12
C ALA A 135 -1.66 -4.30 -1.63
N VAL A 136 -0.76 -3.85 -2.52
CA VAL A 136 -0.92 -3.97 -3.98
C VAL A 136 0.00 -5.04 -4.59
N GLY A 137 0.59 -5.91 -3.76
CA GLY A 137 1.40 -7.05 -4.20
C GLY A 137 2.86 -6.73 -4.55
N GLY A 138 3.27 -5.46 -4.47
CA GLY A 138 4.67 -5.06 -4.69
C GLY A 138 5.43 -4.82 -3.38
N ARG A 139 6.36 -3.87 -3.36
CA ARG A 139 7.23 -3.59 -2.21
C ARG A 139 7.19 -2.12 -1.81
N GLY A 140 7.08 -1.84 -0.52
CA GLY A 140 7.28 -0.53 0.06
C GLY A 140 6.17 0.49 -0.15
N SER A 141 6.38 1.69 0.42
CA SER A 141 5.56 2.87 0.17
C SER A 141 6.37 4.17 0.04
N GLY A 142 5.74 5.15 -0.62
CA GLY A 142 6.21 6.50 -0.77
C GLY A 142 5.13 7.49 -0.31
N ILE A 143 5.56 8.54 0.36
CA ILE A 143 4.69 9.54 0.97
C ILE A 143 4.89 10.84 0.22
N ARG A 144 3.79 11.47 -0.22
CA ARG A 144 3.78 12.90 -0.52
C ARG A 144 3.29 13.63 0.71
N LEU A 145 4.09 14.55 1.20
CA LEU A 145 3.75 15.41 2.33
C LEU A 145 3.64 16.85 1.87
N TYR A 146 2.49 17.45 2.16
CA TYR A 146 2.16 18.83 1.89
C TYR A 146 2.03 19.58 3.21
N SER A 147 2.37 20.87 3.22
CA SER A 147 2.17 21.77 4.36
C SER A 147 1.20 22.87 3.94
N CYS A 148 0.12 23.02 4.69
CA CYS A 148 -1.08 23.73 4.24
C CYS A 148 -1.58 24.71 5.30
N ASP A 149 -1.98 25.89 4.85
CA ASP A 149 -2.73 26.87 5.64
C ASP A 149 -4.21 26.75 5.30
N ALA A 150 -5.10 26.88 6.30
CA ALA A 150 -6.55 26.74 6.11
C ALA A 150 -7.17 27.71 5.09
N LEU A 151 -6.57 28.88 4.83
CA LEU A 151 -7.08 29.87 3.89
C LEU A 151 -6.33 29.90 2.56
N VAL A 152 -5.01 29.66 2.59
CA VAL A 152 -4.15 29.74 1.40
C VAL A 152 -4.03 28.39 0.69
N GLY A 153 -4.33 27.29 1.38
CA GLY A 153 -4.13 25.93 0.88
C GLY A 153 -2.68 25.46 0.98
N CYS A 154 -2.37 24.38 0.26
CA CYS A 154 -1.07 23.72 0.31
C CYS A 154 -0.05 24.32 -0.67
N GLN A 155 1.21 24.40 -0.26
CA GLN A 155 2.30 24.86 -1.12
C GLN A 155 3.33 23.75 -1.34
N GLY A 156 3.37 23.22 -2.56
CA GLY A 156 4.29 22.15 -2.96
C GLY A 156 4.13 20.86 -2.14
N TYR A 157 4.99 19.89 -2.41
CA TYR A 157 5.13 18.69 -1.59
C TYR A 157 6.57 18.22 -1.58
N THR A 158 6.90 17.45 -0.55
CA THR A 158 8.11 16.63 -0.53
C THR A 158 7.74 15.16 -0.74
N TRP A 159 8.55 14.46 -1.54
CA TRP A 159 8.41 13.02 -1.76
C TRP A 159 9.37 12.25 -0.84
N ILE A 160 8.84 11.27 -0.14
CA ILE A 160 9.59 10.54 0.89
C ILE A 160 9.40 9.04 0.68
N VAL A 161 10.48 8.31 0.44
CA VAL A 161 10.45 6.85 0.56
C VAL A 161 10.50 6.49 2.04
N ASN A 162 9.54 5.67 2.51
CA ASN A 162 9.50 5.27 3.91
C ASN A 162 10.49 4.15 4.17
N ASN A 163 11.75 4.46 4.46
CA ASN A 163 12.79 3.45 4.70
C ASN A 163 13.13 3.30 6.19
N GLY A 164 12.12 3.28 7.06
CA GLY A 164 12.27 2.90 8.47
C GLY A 164 12.77 1.47 8.58
#